data_AF-A0A9E3N9U1-F1
#
_entry.id   AF-A0A9E3N9U1-F1
#
_cell.length_a   1.000
_cell.length_b   1.000
_cell.length_c   1.000
_cell.angle_alpha   90.00
_cell.angle_beta   90.00
_cell.angle_gamma   90.00
#
_symmetry.space_group_name_H-M   'P 1'
#
loop_
_entity.id
_entity.type
_entity.pdbx_description
1 polymer ?
#
loop_
_entity_poly.entity_id
_entity_poly.type
_entity_poly.pdbx_seq_one_letter_code
_entity_poly.pdbx_strand_id
1 'polypeptide(L)' 'LVAGTILDLLGELQRSRGLAVLMITHDLAVARRLCHRIAVMDAGAIIEEGPTARVIAAPRHPVTQKLVAASR' A
#
# COMPACT_ATOMS: atom_id res chain seq x y z
N LEU A 1 18.06 -1.54 6.96
CA LEU A 1 17.31 -0.26 7.07
C LEU A 1 16.24 -0.41 8.14
N VAL A 2 16.30 0.41 9.19
CA VAL A 2 15.49 0.30 10.43
C VAL A 2 13.98 0.22 10.17
N ALA A 3 13.49 0.80 9.07
CA ALA A 3 12.08 0.75 8.69
C ALA A 3 11.54 -0.68 8.50
N GLY A 4 12.32 -1.60 7.92
CA GLY A 4 11.83 -2.96 7.62
C GLY A 4 11.41 -3.73 8.87
N THR A 5 12.19 -3.62 9.96
CA THR A 5 11.94 -4.32 11.22
C THR A 5 10.66 -3.84 11.90
N ILE A 6 10.36 -2.54 11.85
CA ILE A 6 9.14 -1.97 12.43
C ILE A 6 7.91 -2.46 11.65
N LEU A 7 8.00 -2.49 10.32
CA LEU A 7 6.92 -2.97 9.46
C LEU A 7 6.62 -4.46 9.70
N ASP A 8 7.65 -5.28 9.86
CA ASP A 8 7.49 -6.70 10.18
C ASP A 8 6.79 -6.91 11.52
N LEU A 9 7.22 -6.16 12.55
CA LEU A 9 6.59 -6.17 13.87
C LEU A 9 5.11 -5.74 13.80
N LEU A 10 4.80 -4.67 13.04
CA LEU A 10 3.42 -4.24 12.84
C LEU A 10 2.57 -5.32 12.17
N GLY A 11 3.12 -6.01 11.16
CA GLY A 11 2.45 -7.13 10.51
C GLY A 11 2.20 -8.31 11.45
N GLU A 12 3.15 -8.62 12.35
CA GLU A 12 3.00 -9.68 13.34
C GLU A 12 1.97 -9.33 14.42
N LEU A 13 1.97 -8.08 14.91
CA LEU A 13 0.98 -7.58 15.86
C LEU A 13 -0.42 -7.56 15.24
N GLN A 14 -0.52 -7.16 13.97
CA GLN A 14 -1.76 -7.17 13.21
C GLN A 14 -2.38 -8.58 13.16
N ARG A 15 -1.57 -9.59 12.82
CA ARG A 15 -2.01 -11.00 12.74
C ARG A 15 -2.33 -11.60 14.10
N SER A 16 -1.48 -11.39 15.10
CA SER A 16 -1.63 -12.02 16.42
C SER A 16 -2.76 -11.43 17.25
N ARG A 17 -3.12 -10.17 17.03
CA ARG A 17 -4.14 -9.44 17.82
C ARG A 17 -5.39 -9.04 17.03
N GLY A 18 -5.46 -9.38 15.74
CA GLY A 18 -6.61 -9.03 14.89
C GLY A 18 -6.80 -7.52 14.71
N LEU A 19 -5.71 -6.76 14.63
CA LEU A 19 -5.78 -5.30 14.52
C LEU A 19 -6.13 -4.84 13.10
N ALA A 20 -6.81 -3.70 13.00
CA ALA A 20 -6.88 -2.94 11.76
C ALA A 20 -5.68 -1.98 11.68
N VAL A 21 -4.99 -1.97 10.54
CA VAL A 21 -3.85 -1.07 10.29
C VAL A 21 -4.16 -0.21 9.07
N LEU A 22 -4.17 1.10 9.26
CA LEU A 22 -4.20 2.08 8.19
C LEU A 22 -2.78 2.62 8.00
N MET A 23 -2.21 2.40 6.81
CA MET A 23 -0.88 2.90 6.47
C MET A 23 -0.98 3.95 5.36
N ILE A 24 -0.36 5.11 5.59
CA ILE A 24 -0.26 6.20 4.62
C ILE A 24 1.18 6.23 4.12
N THR A 25 1.37 6.05 2.82
CA THR A 25 2.68 6.05 2.17
C THR A 25 2.54 6.43 0.71
N HIS A 26 3.60 7.01 0.14
CA HIS A 26 3.75 7.22 -1.31
C HIS A 26 4.53 6.08 -1.97
N ASP A 27 5.10 5.16 -1.19
CA ASP A 27 5.88 4.02 -1.67
C ASP A 27 5.00 2.76 -1.73
N LEU A 28 4.69 2.32 -2.96
CA LEU A 28 3.89 1.13 -3.20
C LEU A 28 4.63 -0.18 -2.84
N ALA A 29 5.95 -0.21 -2.76
CA ALA A 29 6.70 -1.38 -2.31
C ALA A 29 6.44 -1.67 -0.83
N VAL A 30 6.34 -0.62 -0.01
CA VAL A 30 5.95 -0.72 1.41
C VAL A 30 4.49 -1.17 1.52
N ALA A 31 3.59 -0.54 0.76
CA ALA A 31 2.17 -0.91 0.75
C ALA A 31 1.97 -2.38 0.32
N ARG A 32 2.74 -2.87 -0.66
CA ARG A 32 2.73 -4.28 -1.10
C ARG A 32 3.06 -5.27 0.01
N ARG A 33 3.90 -4.87 0.97
CA ARG A 33 4.39 -5.75 2.03
C ARG A 33 3.39 -5.90 3.19
N LEU A 34 2.58 -4.88 3.46
CA LEU A 34 1.74 -4.83 4.68
C LEU A 34 0.24 -4.73 4.40
N CYS A 35 -0.15 -4.10 3.30
CA CYS A 35 -1.54 -3.77 3.05
C CYS A 35 -2.22 -4.87 2.21
N HIS A 36 -3.41 -5.28 2.64
CA HIS A 36 -4.27 -6.18 1.87
C HIS A 36 -5.05 -5.43 0.76
N ARG A 37 -5.35 -4.16 1.02
CA ARG A 37 -6.05 -3.23 0.11
C ARG A 37 -5.29 -1.91 0.05
N ILE A 38 -5.35 -1.24 -1.09
CA ILE A 38 -4.80 0.10 -1.29
C ILE A 38 -5.89 1.00 -1.85
N ALA A 39 -5.95 2.24 -1.33
CA ALA A 39 -6.62 3.37 -1.94
C ALA A 39 -5.56 4.38 -2.37
N VAL A 40 -5.55 4.75 -3.64
CA VAL A 40 -4.68 5.77 -4.20
C VAL A 40 -5.43 7.09 -4.19
N MET A 41 -4.82 8.12 -3.62
CA MET A 41 -5.39 9.45 -3.54
C MET A 41 -4.60 10.42 -4.41
N ASP A 42 -5.31 11.30 -5.11
CA ASP A 42 -4.75 12.44 -5.83
C ASP A 42 -5.65 13.66 -5.65
N ALA A 43 -5.07 14.83 -5.43
CA ALA A 43 -5.79 16.08 -5.18
C ALA A 43 -6.95 15.98 -4.15
N GLY A 44 -6.79 15.17 -3.10
CA GLY A 44 -7.79 14.99 -2.05
C GLY A 44 -8.93 14.02 -2.38
N ALA A 45 -8.88 13.34 -3.53
CA ALA A 45 -9.88 12.35 -3.94
C ALA A 45 -9.27 10.94 -4.05
N ILE A 46 -10.03 9.91 -3.69
CA ILE A 46 -9.66 8.52 -3.98
C ILE A 46 -9.93 8.28 -5.46
N ILE A 47 -8.87 8.06 -6.22
CA ILE A 47 -8.92 7.85 -7.68
C ILE A 47 -8.93 6.37 -8.07
N GLU A 48 -8.44 5.50 -7.20
CA GLU A 48 -8.40 4.06 -7.43
C GLU A 48 -8.32 3.31 -6.10
N GLU A 49 -9.10 2.24 -5.95
CA GLU A 49 -9.08 1.40 -4.75
C GLU A 49 -9.26 -0.07 -5.12
N GLY A 50 -8.57 -0.96 -4.42
CA GLY A 50 -8.76 -2.40 -4.60
C GLY A 50 -7.78 -3.27 -3.82
N PRO A 51 -7.82 -4.59 -4.05
CA PRO A 51 -6.79 -5.49 -3.54
C PRO A 51 -5.41 -5.04 -3.99
N THR A 52 -4.44 -5.00 -3.08
CA THR A 52 -3.08 -4.51 -3.34
C THR A 52 -2.45 -5.16 -4.57
N ALA A 53 -2.57 -6.48 -4.70
CA ALA A 53 -2.04 -7.22 -5.84
C ALA A 53 -2.64 -6.77 -7.18
N ARG A 54 -3.93 -6.42 -7.22
CA ARG A 54 -4.62 -5.97 -8.44
C ARG A 54 -4.22 -4.54 -8.81
N VAL A 55 -4.24 -3.63 -7.83
CA VAL A 55 -3.90 -2.21 -8.06
C VAL A 55 -2.46 -2.06 -8.55
N ILE A 56 -1.54 -2.89 -8.05
CA ILE A 56 -0.13 -2.87 -8.48
C ILE A 56 0.08 -3.58 -9.81
N ALA A 57 -0.53 -4.75 -10.04
CA ALA A 57 -0.29 -5.54 -11.24
C ALA A 57 -1.04 -5.00 -12.48
N ALA A 58 -2.21 -4.42 -12.30
CA ALA A 58 -3.06 -3.90 -13.36
C ALA A 58 -3.69 -2.55 -12.96
N PRO A 59 -2.87 -1.49 -12.74
CA PRO A 59 -3.35 -0.17 -12.39
C PRO A 59 -4.21 0.44 -13.51
N ARG A 60 -5.39 0.95 -13.15
CA ARG A 60 -6.37 1.48 -14.10
C ARG A 60 -6.23 2.99 -14.30
N HIS A 61 -5.95 3.74 -13.23
CA HIS A 61 -5.88 5.18 -13.30
C HIS A 61 -4.49 5.65 -13.78
N PRO A 62 -4.39 6.67 -14.66
CA PRO A 62 -3.09 7.14 -15.16
C PRO A 62 -2.12 7.59 -14.07
N VAL A 63 -2.62 8.18 -12.97
CA VAL A 63 -1.79 8.56 -11.82
C VAL A 63 -1.25 7.32 -11.10
N THR A 64 -2.09 6.30 -10.89
CA THR A 64 -1.65 5.02 -10.29
C THR A 64 -0.59 4.35 -11.17
N GLN A 65 -0.75 4.37 -12.50
CA GLN A 65 0.24 3.84 -13.44
C GLN A 65 1.59 4.54 -13.29
N LYS A 66 1.60 5.88 -13.20
CA LYS A 66 2.82 6.66 -12.95
C LYS A 66 3.46 6.32 -11.61
N LEU A 67 2.65 6.17 -10.55
CA LEU A 67 3.12 5.80 -9.23
C LEU A 67 3.77 4.40 -9.23
N VAL A 68 3.10 3.41 -9.82
CA VAL A 68 3.63 2.05 -9.98
C VAL A 68 4.92 2.04 -10.77
N ALA A 69 5.03 2.84 -11.84
CA ALA A 69 6.24 2.95 -12.64
C ALA A 69 7.41 3.58 -11.86
N ALA A 70 7.13 4.55 -10.99
CA ALA A 70 8.14 5.19 -10.14
C ALA A 70 8.57 4.34 -8.93
N SER A 71 7.72 3.43 -8.46
CA SER A 71 7.98 2.52 -7.33
C SER A 71 8.54 1.14 -7.75
N ARG A 72 9.05 0.99 -8.98
CA ARG A 72 9.76 -0.21 -9.45
C ARG A 72 11.27 -0.11 -9.17
#